data_AF-A0A7Y3G6R0-F1
#
_entry.id   AF-A0A7Y3G6R0-F1
#
_cell.length_a   1.000
_cell.length_b   1.000
_cell.length_c   1.000
_cell.angle_alpha   90.00
_cell.angle_beta   90.00
_cell.angle_gamma   90.00
#
_symmetry.space_group_name_H-M   'P 1'
#
loop_
_entity.id
_entity.type
_entity.pdbx_description
1 polymer ?
#
loop_
_entity_poly.entity_id
_entity_poly.type
_entity_poly.pdbx_seq_one_letter_code
_entity_poly.pdbx_strand_id
1 'polypeptide(L)'
;MFVQGLANAQTENQEQPLAEILKIVEQRFNVTFTYADANVKDVSIAPPSFALNLEDTLQYLEGTTQLNFGKLNNNNIVIRKVSEVKNEVKNKPFRLQVLDEVVITNFLTKGIAKPNDGTTTINPQDFGILPGLIEPDVLQTIQALPGVQSADETVSNLNIRGGSHDENLILWDGIKMYQSGHFFGLISAFNPYLTKDVVVIKNGTSAFYGDGVSSVIDMRSKNEI
;
A
#
# COMPACT_ATOMS: atom_id res chain seq x y z
N MET A 1 -69.32 -2.35 0.28
CA MET A 1 -69.28 -0.88 0.16
C MET A 1 -67.82 -0.52 -0.10
N PHE A 2 -67.38 -0.58 -1.37
CA PHE A 2 -66.97 0.58 -2.18
C PHE A 2 -66.15 1.59 -1.35
N VAL A 3 -64.86 1.80 -1.62
CA VAL A 3 -64.40 2.62 -2.75
C VAL A 3 -63.09 2.08 -3.37
N GLN A 4 -63.12 1.82 -4.68
CA GLN A 4 -61.93 1.79 -5.53
C GLN A 4 -61.40 3.23 -5.68
N GLY A 5 -60.12 3.45 -5.38
CA GLY A 5 -59.40 4.66 -5.75
C GLY A 5 -58.36 4.33 -6.81
N LEU A 6 -58.75 4.46 -8.09
CA LEU A 6 -57.82 4.57 -9.21
C LEU A 6 -56.97 5.83 -9.01
N ALA A 7 -55.66 5.67 -8.92
CA ALA A 7 -54.71 6.76 -9.10
C ALA A 7 -53.61 6.29 -10.07
N ASN A 8 -53.99 6.06 -11.31
CA ASN A 8 -53.07 6.20 -12.43
C ASN A 8 -53.15 7.66 -12.90
N ALA A 9 -52.15 8.48 -12.59
CA ALA A 9 -51.86 9.71 -13.33
C ALA A 9 -50.48 10.29 -12.95
N GLN A 10 -49.50 10.04 -13.82
CA GLN A 10 -48.33 10.88 -14.13
C GLN A 10 -47.27 11.15 -13.04
N THR A 11 -46.31 10.23 -12.91
CA THR A 11 -44.91 10.60 -12.57
C THR A 11 -43.86 9.65 -13.19
N GLU A 12 -44.18 8.94 -14.28
CA GLU A 12 -43.26 7.95 -14.87
C GLU A 12 -42.15 8.56 -15.76
N ASN A 13 -42.02 9.89 -15.80
CA ASN A 13 -41.18 10.58 -16.79
C ASN A 13 -40.36 11.74 -16.22
N GLN A 14 -40.08 11.74 -14.91
CA GLN A 14 -39.09 12.67 -14.37
C GLN A 14 -37.69 12.07 -14.52
N GLU A 15 -36.79 12.82 -15.15
CA GLU A 15 -35.40 12.41 -15.31
C GLU A 15 -34.76 12.25 -13.92
N GLN A 16 -34.22 11.06 -13.64
CA GLN A 16 -33.47 10.77 -12.44
C GLN A 16 -31.98 10.67 -12.77
N PRO A 17 -31.09 11.05 -11.84
CA PRO A 17 -29.66 10.88 -12.03
C PRO A 17 -29.34 9.40 -12.29
N LEU A 18 -28.52 9.15 -13.32
CA LEU A 18 -28.14 7.79 -13.69
C LEU A 18 -27.50 7.03 -12.52
N ALA A 19 -26.73 7.70 -11.66
CA ALA A 19 -26.12 7.08 -10.48
C ALA A 19 -27.15 6.46 -9.51
N GLU A 20 -28.35 7.05 -9.38
CA GLU A 20 -29.42 6.50 -8.55
C GLU A 20 -30.07 5.29 -9.21
N ILE A 21 -30.33 5.38 -10.52
CA ILE A 21 -30.88 4.28 -11.32
C ILE A 21 -29.92 3.07 -11.28
N LEU A 22 -28.61 3.29 -11.41
CA LEU A 22 -27.62 2.22 -11.33
C LEU A 22 -27.68 1.50 -9.99
N LYS A 23 -27.78 2.21 -8.86
CA LYS A 23 -27.93 1.58 -7.54
C LYS A 23 -29.18 0.71 -7.43
N ILE A 24 -30.30 1.16 -8.00
CA ILE A 24 -31.55 0.37 -8.04
C ILE A 24 -31.35 -0.91 -8.86
N VAL A 25 -30.68 -0.81 -10.01
CA VAL A 25 -30.38 -1.95 -10.88
C VAL A 25 -29.41 -2.93 -10.22
N GLU A 26 -28.39 -2.45 -9.51
CA GLU A 26 -27.44 -3.27 -8.73
C GLU A 26 -28.17 -4.12 -7.71
N GLN A 27 -29.04 -3.51 -6.90
CA GLN A 27 -29.82 -4.19 -5.87
C GLN A 27 -30.80 -5.20 -6.49
N ARG A 28 -31.47 -4.81 -7.58
CA ARG A 28 -32.50 -5.64 -8.21
C ARG A 28 -31.93 -6.91 -8.84
N PHE A 29 -30.76 -6.82 -9.47
CA PHE A 29 -30.17 -7.93 -10.22
C PHE A 29 -28.93 -8.54 -9.57
N ASN A 30 -28.55 -8.08 -8.39
CA ASN A 30 -27.35 -8.50 -7.66
C ASN A 30 -26.06 -8.37 -8.51
N VAL A 31 -25.93 -7.23 -9.17
CA VAL A 31 -24.77 -6.85 -9.99
C VAL A 31 -24.08 -5.62 -9.40
N THR A 32 -22.86 -5.34 -9.84
CA THR A 32 -22.06 -4.18 -9.43
C THR A 32 -21.55 -3.46 -10.68
N PHE A 33 -21.77 -2.15 -10.73
CA PHE A 33 -21.26 -1.32 -11.80
C PHE A 33 -19.92 -0.69 -11.42
N THR A 34 -18.95 -0.79 -12.33
CA THR A 34 -17.66 -0.10 -12.20
C THR A 34 -17.58 0.99 -13.27
N TYR A 35 -17.38 2.24 -12.84
CA TYR A 35 -17.35 3.39 -13.74
C TYR A 35 -16.50 4.53 -13.18
N ALA A 36 -16.09 5.45 -14.05
CA ALA A 36 -15.54 6.73 -13.64
C ALA A 36 -16.67 7.72 -13.36
N ASP A 37 -16.62 8.46 -12.25
CA ASP A 37 -17.66 9.40 -11.83
C ASP A 37 -18.03 10.40 -12.94
N ALA A 38 -17.03 10.89 -13.66
CA ALA A 38 -17.20 11.84 -14.78
C ALA A 38 -18.03 11.29 -15.97
N ASN A 39 -18.26 9.97 -16.03
CA ASN A 39 -19.08 9.36 -17.07
C ASN A 39 -20.57 9.34 -16.73
N VAL A 40 -20.92 9.44 -15.43
CA VAL A 40 -22.29 9.24 -14.93
C VAL A 40 -22.87 10.52 -14.30
N LYS A 41 -22.00 11.40 -13.75
CA LYS A 41 -22.41 12.55 -12.93
C LYS A 41 -23.42 13.51 -13.58
N ASP A 42 -23.32 13.73 -14.88
CA ASP A 42 -24.15 14.71 -15.61
C ASP A 42 -25.23 14.04 -16.48
N VAL A 43 -25.49 12.74 -16.27
CA VAL A 43 -26.47 11.98 -17.05
C VAL A 43 -27.73 11.78 -16.23
N SER A 44 -28.85 12.32 -16.71
CA SER A 44 -30.18 12.10 -16.15
C SER A 44 -31.07 11.49 -17.22
N ILE A 45 -31.79 10.43 -16.87
CA ILE A 45 -32.67 9.70 -17.80
C ILE A 45 -33.97 9.31 -17.10
N ALA A 46 -35.01 9.03 -17.88
CA ALA A 46 -36.19 8.38 -17.33
C ALA A 46 -35.82 6.96 -16.84
N PRO A 47 -36.34 6.52 -15.69
CA PRO A 47 -36.01 5.21 -15.15
C PRO A 47 -36.53 4.08 -16.07
N PRO A 48 -35.78 2.99 -16.23
CA PRO A 48 -36.23 1.82 -16.98
C PRO A 48 -37.44 1.17 -16.29
N SER A 49 -38.34 0.59 -17.10
CA SER A 49 -39.49 -0.14 -16.56
C SER A 49 -39.04 -1.30 -15.66
N PHE A 50 -39.66 -1.42 -14.48
CA PHE A 50 -39.42 -2.50 -13.53
C PHE A 50 -39.83 -3.90 -14.04
N ALA A 51 -40.46 -4.01 -15.21
CA ALA A 51 -40.79 -5.30 -15.84
C ALA A 51 -39.62 -5.88 -16.65
N LEU A 52 -38.63 -5.06 -17.03
CA LEU A 52 -37.52 -5.49 -17.88
C LEU A 52 -36.57 -6.44 -17.14
N ASN A 53 -36.00 -7.42 -17.85
CA ASN A 53 -34.88 -8.22 -17.34
C ASN A 53 -33.57 -7.42 -17.40
N LEU A 54 -32.48 -7.97 -16.87
CA LEU A 54 -31.19 -7.26 -16.82
C LEU A 54 -30.70 -6.88 -18.23
N GLU A 55 -30.80 -7.78 -19.21
CA GLU A 55 -30.33 -7.52 -20.57
C GLU A 55 -31.09 -6.37 -21.22
N ASP A 56 -32.43 -6.42 -21.15
CA ASP A 56 -33.29 -5.38 -21.71
C ASP A 56 -33.10 -4.04 -20.97
N THR A 57 -32.82 -4.09 -19.66
CA THR A 57 -32.50 -2.91 -18.86
C THR A 57 -31.18 -2.29 -19.33
N LEU A 58 -30.13 -3.08 -19.53
CA LEU A 58 -28.85 -2.59 -20.05
C LEU A 58 -29.00 -2.04 -21.46
N GLN A 59 -29.77 -2.70 -22.33
CA GLN A 59 -30.04 -2.22 -23.68
C GLN A 59 -30.80 -0.88 -23.68
N TYR A 60 -31.78 -0.70 -22.78
CA TYR A 60 -32.46 0.57 -22.59
C TYR A 60 -31.49 1.67 -22.14
N LEU A 61 -30.61 1.36 -21.17
CA LEU A 61 -29.60 2.29 -20.69
C LEU A 61 -28.61 2.64 -21.82
N GLU A 62 -28.14 1.69 -22.61
CA GLU A 62 -27.28 1.94 -23.78
C GLU A 62 -27.96 2.75 -24.90
N GLY A 63 -29.28 2.60 -25.07
CA GLY A 63 -30.04 3.35 -26.06
C GLY A 63 -30.27 4.81 -25.65
N THR A 64 -30.44 5.04 -24.34
CA THR A 64 -30.75 6.36 -23.78
C THR A 64 -29.50 7.13 -23.37
N THR A 65 -28.44 6.42 -23.01
CA THR A 65 -27.15 6.99 -22.60
C THR A 65 -26.11 6.77 -23.69
N GLN A 66 -25.17 7.70 -23.87
CA GLN A 66 -24.03 7.48 -24.78
C GLN A 66 -22.95 6.56 -24.16
N LEU A 67 -23.37 5.62 -23.31
CA LEU A 67 -22.54 4.71 -22.54
C LEU A 67 -22.72 3.28 -23.05
N ASN A 68 -21.70 2.47 -22.84
CA ASN A 68 -21.71 1.04 -23.09
C ASN A 68 -21.52 0.30 -21.77
N PHE A 69 -22.24 -0.80 -21.61
CA PHE A 69 -22.29 -1.61 -20.40
C PHE A 69 -21.67 -2.98 -20.71
N GLY A 70 -20.34 -3.05 -20.62
CA GLY A 70 -19.59 -4.28 -20.88
C GLY A 70 -19.60 -5.21 -19.68
N LYS A 71 -20.06 -6.45 -19.85
CA LYS A 71 -19.95 -7.49 -18.82
C LYS A 71 -18.49 -7.92 -18.66
N LEU A 72 -17.93 -7.78 -17.46
CA LEU A 72 -16.59 -8.25 -17.12
C LEU A 72 -16.62 -9.69 -16.59
N ASN A 73 -17.64 -10.01 -15.78
CA ASN A 73 -17.95 -11.35 -15.31
C ASN A 73 -19.46 -11.46 -14.97
N ASN A 74 -19.90 -12.51 -14.27
CA ASN A 74 -21.32 -12.75 -13.98
C ASN A 74 -22.01 -11.64 -13.16
N ASN A 75 -21.25 -10.86 -12.38
CA ASN A 75 -21.81 -9.87 -11.45
C ASN A 75 -21.23 -8.47 -11.63
N ASN A 76 -20.12 -8.30 -12.34
CA ASN A 76 -19.48 -7.00 -12.55
C ASN A 76 -19.70 -6.50 -13.98
N ILE A 77 -20.26 -5.29 -14.09
CA ILE A 77 -20.52 -4.61 -15.35
C ILE A 77 -19.72 -3.31 -15.36
N VAL A 78 -18.94 -3.09 -16.42
CA VAL A 78 -18.12 -1.89 -16.59
C VAL A 78 -18.85 -0.92 -17.50
N ILE A 79 -18.96 0.34 -17.05
CA ILE A 79 -19.60 1.41 -17.82
C ILE A 79 -18.50 2.29 -18.46
N ARG A 80 -18.55 2.43 -19.78
CA ARG A 80 -17.59 3.22 -20.58
C ARG A 80 -18.34 4.11 -21.55
N LYS A 81 -17.72 5.17 -22.06
CA LYS A 81 -18.33 5.94 -23.16
C LYS A 81 -18.28 5.11 -24.45
N VAL A 82 -19.34 5.15 -25.27
CA VAL A 82 -19.35 4.41 -26.56
C VAL A 82 -18.19 4.82 -27.47
N SER A 83 -17.70 6.06 -27.35
CA SER A 83 -16.48 6.54 -28.02
C SER A 83 -15.21 5.81 -27.60
N GLU A 84 -15.13 5.30 -26.38
CA GLU A 84 -13.96 4.57 -25.86
C GLU A 84 -13.93 3.13 -26.39
N VAL A 85 -15.09 2.48 -26.52
CA VAL A 85 -15.24 1.11 -27.00
C VAL A 85 -14.92 1.00 -28.49
N LYS A 86 -15.37 1.98 -29.31
CA LYS A 86 -15.01 2.05 -30.74
C LYS A 86 -13.51 2.23 -30.98
N ASN A 87 -12.79 2.75 -29.99
CA ASN A 87 -11.33 2.90 -30.01
C ASN A 87 -10.57 1.64 -29.53
N GLU A 88 -11.25 0.60 -29.02
CA GLU A 88 -10.59 -0.66 -28.63
C GLU A 88 -10.50 -1.66 -29.81
N VAL A 89 -11.48 -1.67 -30.72
CA VAL A 89 -11.49 -2.60 -31.87
C VAL A 89 -10.60 -2.12 -33.02
N LYS A 90 -10.35 -0.81 -33.13
CA LYS A 90 -9.37 -0.27 -34.08
C LYS A 90 -8.01 -0.22 -33.42
N ASN A 91 -7.26 -1.33 -33.51
CA ASN A 91 -5.80 -1.38 -33.30
C ASN A 91 -5.29 -0.24 -32.42
N LYS A 92 -5.57 -0.23 -31.12
CA LYS A 92 -4.89 0.69 -30.21
C LYS A 92 -3.42 0.25 -30.28
N PRO A 93 -2.53 0.99 -30.95
CA PRO A 93 -1.13 0.61 -30.94
C PRO A 93 -0.69 0.59 -29.48
N PHE A 94 0.11 -0.41 -29.10
CA PHE A 94 0.76 -0.46 -27.80
C PHE A 94 1.42 0.90 -27.58
N ARG A 95 0.85 1.74 -26.70
CA ARG A 95 1.40 3.07 -26.44
C ARG A 95 2.53 2.88 -25.45
N LEU A 96 3.75 2.86 -25.95
CA LEU A 96 4.95 3.00 -25.13
C LEU A 96 4.87 4.35 -24.43
N GLN A 97 4.50 4.32 -23.15
CA GLN A 97 4.58 5.48 -22.28
C GLN A 97 5.98 5.48 -21.69
N VAL A 98 6.84 6.33 -22.27
CA VAL A 98 8.14 6.62 -21.68
C VAL A 98 7.84 7.45 -20.43
N LEU A 99 8.25 6.92 -19.28
CA LEU A 99 8.17 7.66 -18.02
C LEU A 99 9.20 8.78 -18.04
N ASP A 100 8.86 9.91 -17.43
CA ASP A 100 9.81 10.99 -17.24
C ASP A 100 10.99 10.49 -16.39
N GLU A 101 12.20 10.89 -16.78
CA GLU A 101 13.40 10.59 -16.02
C GLU A 101 13.32 11.25 -14.64
N VAL A 102 13.29 10.42 -13.60
CA VAL A 102 13.37 10.90 -12.22
C VAL A 102 14.84 10.92 -11.80
N VAL A 103 15.42 12.11 -11.75
CA VAL A 103 16.78 12.30 -11.23
C VAL A 103 16.72 12.39 -9.71
N ILE A 104 17.19 11.35 -9.02
CA ILE A 104 17.35 11.35 -7.56
C ILE A 104 18.62 12.14 -7.24
N THR A 105 18.47 13.39 -6.82
CA THR A 105 19.61 14.27 -6.51
C THR A 105 20.23 14.00 -5.14
N ASN A 106 19.49 13.33 -4.25
CA ASN A 106 19.89 13.12 -2.85
C ASN A 106 19.66 11.67 -2.41
N PHE A 107 20.59 11.11 -1.64
CA PHE A 107 20.32 9.90 -0.86
C PHE A 107 19.37 10.30 0.29
N LEU A 108 18.09 9.91 0.18
CA LEU A 108 16.94 10.48 0.88
C LEU A 108 16.78 10.09 2.36
N THR A 109 17.83 9.65 3.05
CA THR A 109 17.68 9.26 4.46
C THR A 109 18.52 10.16 5.35
N LYS A 110 17.86 10.99 6.17
CA LYS A 110 18.51 11.63 7.31
C LYS A 110 18.84 10.55 8.35
N GLY A 111 19.83 10.77 9.21
CA GLY A 111 20.14 9.84 10.28
C GLY A 111 20.74 8.49 9.86
N ILE A 112 21.12 8.26 8.59
CA ILE A 112 22.00 7.15 8.22
C ILE A 112 23.18 7.69 7.44
N ALA A 113 24.39 7.27 7.83
CA ALA A 113 25.60 7.54 7.10
C ALA A 113 26.46 6.27 6.98
N LYS A 114 27.26 6.21 5.92
CA LYS A 114 28.23 5.15 5.69
C LYS A 114 29.61 5.78 5.55
N PRO A 115 30.37 5.91 6.66
CA PRO A 115 31.72 6.44 6.60
C PRO A 115 32.67 5.53 5.79
N ASN A 116 33.83 6.06 5.42
CA ASN A 116 34.85 5.34 4.64
C ASN A 116 35.55 4.22 5.42
N ASP A 117 35.24 4.05 6.71
CA ASP A 117 35.75 2.98 7.57
C ASP A 117 34.96 1.65 7.42
N GLY A 118 33.93 1.64 6.57
CA GLY A 118 33.12 0.44 6.30
C GLY A 118 32.00 0.20 7.32
N THR A 119 31.85 1.08 8.31
CA THR A 119 30.72 1.05 9.26
C THR A 119 29.47 1.66 8.64
N THR A 120 28.32 1.42 9.27
CA THR A 120 27.07 2.12 8.99
C THR A 120 26.57 2.72 10.29
N THR A 121 26.47 4.04 10.33
CA THR A 121 26.02 4.79 11.51
C THR A 121 24.57 5.20 11.32
N ILE A 122 23.74 4.95 12.33
CA ILE A 122 22.34 5.30 12.36
C ILE A 122 22.10 6.19 13.59
N ASN A 123 21.43 7.33 13.39
CA ASN A 123 20.81 8.12 14.44
C ASN A 123 19.30 7.89 14.35
N PRO A 124 18.71 7.04 15.22
CA PRO A 124 17.28 6.73 15.18
C PRO A 124 16.38 7.96 15.32
N GLN A 125 16.82 8.99 16.06
CA GLN A 125 16.06 10.23 16.23
C GLN A 125 15.97 11.04 14.94
N ASP A 126 17.03 11.05 14.14
CA ASP A 126 17.08 11.78 12.86
C ASP A 126 16.49 10.98 11.69
N PHE A 127 16.53 9.65 11.77
CA PHE A 127 16.05 8.75 10.70
C PHE A 127 14.52 8.73 10.61
N GLY A 128 13.84 8.67 11.76
CA GLY A 128 12.38 8.59 11.82
C GLY A 128 11.85 7.18 11.57
N ILE A 129 10.65 7.10 10.98
CA ILE A 129 9.88 5.85 10.87
C ILE A 129 10.03 5.26 9.46
N LEU A 130 10.29 3.95 9.37
CA LEU A 130 10.28 3.25 8.09
C LEU A 130 8.87 3.19 7.49
N PRO A 131 8.72 3.25 6.16
CA PRO A 131 7.43 3.02 5.52
C PRO A 131 6.81 1.68 5.94
N GLY A 132 5.54 1.72 6.36
CA GLY A 132 4.80 0.55 6.82
C GLY A 132 4.85 0.32 8.34
N LEU A 133 5.68 1.06 9.06
CA LEU A 133 5.69 1.04 10.52
C LEU A 133 4.86 2.17 11.10
N ILE A 134 4.31 1.92 12.30
CA ILE A 134 3.60 2.94 13.09
C ILE A 134 4.53 3.65 14.07
N GLU A 135 5.67 3.06 14.41
CA GLU A 135 6.65 3.55 15.36
C GLU A 135 8.07 3.30 14.85
N PRO A 136 9.06 4.14 15.22
CA PRO A 136 10.46 3.89 14.90
C PRO A 136 10.96 2.66 15.67
N ASP A 137 11.90 1.91 15.08
CA ASP A 137 12.47 0.71 15.70
C ASP A 137 13.92 0.51 15.24
N VAL A 138 14.83 0.26 16.20
CA VAL A 138 16.27 0.24 15.95
C VAL A 138 16.67 -0.96 15.10
N LEU A 139 16.31 -2.18 15.51
CA LEU A 139 16.68 -3.41 14.81
C LEU A 139 15.95 -3.57 13.48
N GLN A 140 14.70 -3.11 13.35
CA GLN A 140 14.03 -3.07 12.04
C GLN A 140 14.73 -2.11 11.07
N THR A 141 15.21 -0.96 11.57
CA THR A 141 16.04 -0.05 10.77
C THR A 141 17.34 -0.73 10.31
N ILE A 142 17.97 -1.52 11.18
CA ILE A 142 19.16 -2.32 10.83
C ILE A 142 18.81 -3.42 9.82
N GLN A 143 17.65 -4.07 9.95
CA GLN A 143 17.18 -5.11 9.03
C GLN A 143 16.99 -4.57 7.60
N ALA A 144 16.63 -3.29 7.46
CA ALA A 144 16.53 -2.64 6.15
C ALA A 144 17.91 -2.39 5.49
N LEU A 145 19.03 -2.57 6.20
CA LEU A 145 20.36 -2.40 5.63
C LEU A 145 20.73 -3.55 4.68
N PRO A 146 21.43 -3.27 3.58
CA PRO A 146 21.91 -4.32 2.67
C PRO A 146 22.80 -5.35 3.37
N GLY A 147 22.54 -6.64 3.11
CA GLY A 147 23.28 -7.75 3.71
C GLY A 147 22.89 -8.06 5.17
N VAL A 148 21.80 -7.48 5.65
CA VAL A 148 21.11 -7.89 6.87
C VAL A 148 19.80 -8.57 6.44
N GLN A 149 19.55 -9.76 6.97
CA GLN A 149 18.35 -10.54 6.72
C GLN A 149 17.83 -11.10 8.04
N SER A 150 16.64 -11.67 8.04
CA SER A 150 16.15 -12.49 9.13
C SER A 150 15.42 -13.68 8.51
N ALA A 151 15.87 -14.89 8.82
CA ALA A 151 15.31 -16.11 8.23
C ALA A 151 13.88 -16.42 8.72
N ASP A 152 13.54 -15.97 9.92
CA ASP A 152 12.24 -16.21 10.57
C ASP A 152 11.38 -14.94 10.68
N GLU A 153 11.77 -13.88 9.97
CA GLU A 153 11.12 -12.57 9.96
C GLU A 153 11.14 -11.83 11.32
N THR A 154 11.88 -12.35 12.32
CA THR A 154 12.05 -11.67 13.61
C THR A 154 13.26 -10.73 13.60
N VAL A 155 13.14 -9.58 14.24
CA VAL A 155 14.22 -8.57 14.29
C VAL A 155 15.28 -8.89 15.34
N SER A 156 14.98 -9.80 16.27
CA SER A 156 15.97 -10.33 17.21
C SER A 156 16.95 -11.32 16.58
N ASN A 157 16.55 -11.99 15.49
CA ASN A 157 17.35 -13.05 14.84
C ASN A 157 17.93 -12.57 13.51
N LEU A 158 18.69 -11.48 13.55
CA LEU A 158 19.32 -10.94 12.34
C LEU A 158 20.44 -11.86 11.84
N ASN A 159 20.38 -12.24 10.57
CA ASN A 159 21.47 -12.89 9.84
C ASN A 159 22.22 -11.83 9.04
N ILE A 160 23.46 -11.54 9.42
CA ILE A 160 24.28 -10.51 8.78
C ILE A 160 25.36 -11.19 7.95
N ARG A 161 25.49 -10.82 6.67
CA ARG A 161 26.50 -11.39 5.74
C ARG A 161 26.52 -12.92 5.65
N GLY A 162 25.39 -13.58 5.93
CA GLY A 162 25.27 -15.04 5.92
C GLY A 162 25.67 -15.71 7.23
N GLY A 163 26.06 -14.95 8.26
CA GLY A 163 26.26 -15.46 9.61
C GLY A 163 24.93 -15.78 10.32
N SER A 164 25.03 -16.64 11.32
CA SER A 164 23.92 -16.95 12.22
C SER A 164 23.69 -15.80 13.21
N HIS A 165 22.50 -15.74 13.84
CA HIS A 165 22.14 -14.61 14.69
C HIS A 165 23.00 -14.48 15.95
N ASP A 166 23.50 -15.61 16.45
CA ASP A 166 24.37 -15.76 17.61
C ASP A 166 25.82 -15.30 17.34
N GLU A 167 26.18 -15.09 16.08
CA GLU A 167 27.47 -14.55 15.65
C GLU A 167 27.50 -13.01 15.62
N ASN A 168 26.37 -12.35 15.89
CA ASN A 168 26.31 -10.90 16.04
C ASN A 168 26.51 -10.51 17.49
N LEU A 169 27.40 -9.54 17.72
CA LEU A 169 27.55 -8.93 19.03
C LEU A 169 26.72 -7.65 19.10
N ILE A 170 25.76 -7.63 20.02
CA ILE A 170 24.92 -6.45 20.28
C ILE A 170 25.38 -5.81 21.59
N LEU A 171 25.74 -4.53 21.55
CA LEU A 171 26.19 -3.75 22.69
C LEU A 171 25.24 -2.58 22.94
N TRP A 172 24.94 -2.33 24.21
CA TRP A 172 24.27 -1.13 24.69
C TRP A 172 25.19 -0.43 25.69
N ASP A 173 25.68 0.76 25.35
CA ASP A 173 26.66 1.51 26.15
C ASP A 173 27.88 0.65 26.55
N GLY A 174 28.34 -0.18 25.61
CA GLY A 174 29.46 -1.12 25.81
C GLY A 174 29.11 -2.40 26.57
N ILE A 175 27.86 -2.59 27.00
CA ILE A 175 27.40 -3.79 27.70
C ILE A 175 26.80 -4.77 26.69
N LYS A 176 27.25 -6.03 26.73
CA LYS A 176 26.73 -7.09 25.86
C LYS A 176 25.27 -7.41 26.17
N MET A 177 24.44 -7.39 25.13
CA MET A 177 23.01 -7.70 25.19
C MET A 177 22.76 -9.09 24.61
N TYR A 178 22.13 -9.97 25.40
CA TYR A 178 21.78 -11.33 24.98
C TYR A 178 20.34 -11.44 24.46
N GLN A 179 19.45 -10.59 24.98
CA GLN A 179 18.08 -10.47 24.49
C GLN A 179 17.93 -9.10 23.86
N SER A 180 17.74 -9.09 22.54
CA SER A 180 17.67 -7.88 21.71
C SER A 180 16.24 -7.58 21.26
N GLY A 181 15.32 -8.53 21.40
CA GLY A 181 13.92 -8.37 20.99
C GLY A 181 12.94 -8.30 22.16
N HIS A 182 11.79 -7.69 21.88
CA HIS A 182 10.57 -7.73 22.69
C HIS A 182 9.41 -8.27 21.83
N PHE A 183 8.28 -8.63 22.46
CA PHE A 183 7.08 -9.14 21.78
C PHE A 183 7.41 -10.27 20.78
N PHE A 184 7.96 -11.37 21.29
CA PHE A 184 8.38 -12.54 20.51
C PHE A 184 9.42 -12.25 19.40
N GLY A 185 10.17 -11.15 19.52
CA GLY A 185 11.21 -10.78 18.57
C GLY A 185 10.71 -9.98 17.39
N LEU A 186 9.46 -9.51 17.38
CA LEU A 186 8.92 -8.69 16.29
C LEU A 186 9.35 -7.21 16.39
N ILE A 187 9.71 -6.76 17.60
CA ILE A 187 10.21 -5.40 17.84
C ILE A 187 11.49 -5.44 18.66
N SER A 188 12.27 -4.37 18.57
CA SER A 188 13.48 -4.17 19.36
C SER A 188 13.18 -4.03 20.85
N ALA A 189 14.10 -4.52 21.68
CA ALA A 189 14.14 -4.19 23.10
C ALA A 189 14.68 -2.77 23.36
N PHE A 190 15.15 -2.08 22.32
CA PHE A 190 15.84 -0.79 22.38
C PHE A 190 14.91 0.35 22.00
N ASN A 191 14.73 1.31 22.91
CA ASN A 191 13.90 2.47 22.66
C ASN A 191 14.62 3.47 21.73
N PRO A 192 14.13 3.70 20.50
CA PRO A 192 14.79 4.60 19.53
C PRO A 192 14.89 6.06 19.99
N TYR A 193 14.06 6.48 20.95
CA TYR A 193 14.13 7.83 21.51
C TYR A 193 15.24 7.98 22.57
N LEU A 194 15.71 6.87 23.16
CA LEU A 194 16.81 6.86 24.12
C LEU A 194 18.15 6.51 23.46
N THR A 195 18.11 5.81 22.33
CA THR A 195 19.27 5.47 21.51
C THR A 195 19.69 6.66 20.66
N LYS A 196 20.88 7.21 20.93
CA LYS A 196 21.41 8.36 20.18
C LYS A 196 22.15 7.91 18.93
N ASP A 197 23.06 6.96 19.09
CA ASP A 197 23.96 6.52 18.03
C ASP A 197 23.94 5.00 17.96
N VAL A 198 23.88 4.47 16.73
CA VAL A 198 23.94 3.03 16.46
C VAL A 198 24.98 2.81 15.37
N VAL A 199 26.03 2.07 15.69
CA VAL A 199 27.11 1.74 14.75
C VAL A 199 27.01 0.26 14.41
N VAL A 200 26.78 -0.02 13.12
CA VAL A 200 26.72 -1.38 12.59
C VAL A 200 27.99 -1.68 11.80
N ILE A 201 28.72 -2.71 12.23
CA ILE A 201 29.96 -3.18 11.62
C ILE A 201 29.68 -4.57 11.04
N LYS A 202 29.82 -4.72 9.71
CA LYS A 202 29.46 -5.97 8.99
C LYS A 202 30.63 -6.64 8.27
N ASN A 203 31.80 -6.00 8.23
CA ASN A 203 32.95 -6.45 7.45
C ASN A 203 34.22 -6.37 8.33
N GLY A 204 34.64 -7.49 8.91
CA GLY A 204 35.91 -7.54 9.65
C GLY A 204 35.85 -6.79 10.97
N THR A 205 35.01 -7.27 11.88
CA THR A 205 34.96 -6.81 13.26
C THR A 205 36.35 -6.78 13.89
N SER A 206 36.70 -5.67 14.55
CA SER A 206 37.98 -5.56 15.26
C SER A 206 38.13 -6.65 16.32
N ALA A 207 39.36 -7.16 16.48
CA ALA A 207 39.71 -8.11 17.54
C ALA A 207 39.36 -7.59 18.95
N PHE A 208 39.22 -6.27 19.12
CA PHE A 208 38.75 -5.65 20.36
C PHE A 208 37.38 -6.18 20.82
N TYR A 209 36.46 -6.47 19.89
CA TYR A 209 35.11 -6.89 20.23
C TYR A 209 35.00 -8.37 20.61
N GLY A 210 35.97 -9.21 20.24
CA GLY A 210 36.05 -10.63 20.59
C GLY A 210 34.98 -11.53 19.96
N ASP A 211 33.70 -11.27 20.27
CA ASP A 211 32.57 -12.17 20.03
C ASP A 211 31.78 -11.90 18.74
N GLY A 212 31.98 -10.74 18.10
CA GLY A 212 31.21 -10.32 16.92
C GLY A 212 31.74 -10.85 15.59
N VAL A 213 31.82 -12.18 15.43
CA VAL A 213 32.41 -12.83 14.25
C VAL A 213 31.69 -12.49 12.94
N SER A 214 30.36 -12.34 12.97
CA SER A 214 29.57 -11.92 11.81
C SER A 214 29.42 -10.41 11.75
N SER A 215 29.04 -9.79 12.88
CA SER A 215 28.84 -8.35 12.96
C SER A 215 28.89 -7.81 14.40
N VAL A 216 28.99 -6.49 14.52
CA VAL A 216 28.78 -5.76 15.78
C VAL A 216 27.72 -4.69 15.57
N ILE A 217 26.79 -4.60 16.50
CA ILE A 217 25.81 -3.52 16.63
C ILE A 217 26.11 -2.80 17.96
N ASP A 218 26.82 -1.67 17.88
CA ASP A 218 27.18 -0.84 19.05
C ASP A 218 26.19 0.32 19.18
N MET A 219 25.30 0.25 20.18
CA MET A 219 24.31 1.26 20.47
C MET A 219 24.74 2.10 21.68
N ARG A 220 24.57 3.40 21.57
CA ARG A 220 24.89 4.36 22.63
C ARG A 220 23.67 5.19 22.96
N SER A 221 23.42 5.32 24.25
CA SER A 221 22.39 6.20 24.75
C SER A 221 22.81 7.66 24.64
N LYS A 222 21.84 8.56 24.74
CA LYS A 222 22.10 9.99 24.92
C LYS A 222 22.66 10.19 26.33
N ASN A 223 23.98 10.04 26.50
CA ASN A 223 24.68 10.35 27.76
C ASN A 223 24.60 11.85 28.05
N GLU A 224 23.45 12.30 28.53
CA GLU A 224 23.26 13.56 29.26
C GLU A 224 23.00 13.15 30.71
N ILE A 225 23.99 13.41 31.58
CA ILE A 225 23.79 13.45 33.03
C ILE A 225 23.32 14.86 33.37
#